data_AF-A0A1S9RWN3-F1
#
_entry.id   AF-A0A1S9RWN3-F1
#
_cell.length_a   1.000
_cell.length_b   1.000
_cell.length_c   1.000
_cell.angle_alpha   90.00
_cell.angle_beta   90.00
_cell.angle_gamma   90.00
#
_symmetry.space_group_name_H-M   'P 1'
#
loop_
_entity.id
_entity.type
_entity.pdbx_description
1 polymer ?
#
loop_
_entity_poly.entity_id
_entity_poly.type
_entity_poly.pdbx_seq_one_letter_code
_entity_poly.pdbx_strand_id
1 'polypeptide(L)'
;MRFTWILSAVAAFAFASYGAAAGFNGQLDVSEPFELGEEVYQNIYLTDNTTGATFAGALVDGFNNECISTGCSILFAAIKPVGNSATFLADLWLSENTCYNIEFDGQWYSGQEYCCGSLPCDLKA
;
A
#
# COMPACT_ATOMS: atom_id res chain seq x y z
N MET A 1 -37.06 -49.08 12.42
CA MET A 1 -35.68 -48.81 11.97
C MET A 1 -35.68 -47.39 11.39
N ARG A 2 -35.01 -46.45 12.05
CA ARG A 2 -34.96 -45.03 11.65
C ARG A 2 -33.68 -44.79 10.87
N PHE A 3 -33.81 -44.44 9.60
CA PHE A 3 -32.70 -44.03 8.73
C PHE A 3 -32.40 -42.54 9.00
N THR A 4 -31.26 -42.27 9.65
CA THR A 4 -30.75 -40.91 9.79
C THR A 4 -29.72 -40.68 8.69
N TRP A 5 -30.10 -39.87 7.70
CA TRP A 5 -29.21 -39.36 6.65
C TRP A 5 -28.39 -38.22 7.24
N ILE A 6 -27.08 -38.40 7.40
CA ILE A 6 -26.15 -37.31 7.70
C ILE A 6 -25.74 -36.74 6.35
N LEU A 7 -26.46 -35.70 5.90
CA LEU A 7 -26.01 -34.90 4.75
C LEU A 7 -24.80 -34.07 5.17
N SER A 8 -23.76 -34.19 4.35
CA SER A 8 -22.53 -33.41 4.31
C SER A 8 -22.74 -31.92 4.58
N ALA A 9 -22.10 -31.40 5.62
CA ALA A 9 -21.76 -29.98 5.67
C ALA A 9 -20.50 -29.78 4.83
N VAL A 10 -20.69 -29.44 3.55
CA VAL A 10 -19.65 -28.83 2.74
C VAL A 10 -19.23 -27.56 3.47
N ALA A 11 -17.99 -27.52 3.98
CA ALA A 11 -17.39 -26.30 4.47
C ALA A 11 -17.31 -25.33 3.28
N ALA A 12 -18.23 -24.38 3.25
CA ALA A 12 -18.20 -23.28 2.30
C ALA A 12 -16.90 -22.51 2.55
N PHE A 13 -15.93 -22.68 1.67
CA PHE A 13 -14.83 -21.74 1.52
C PHE A 13 -15.46 -20.37 1.32
N ALA A 14 -15.20 -19.49 2.29
CA ALA A 14 -15.68 -18.12 2.27
C ALA A 14 -15.35 -17.52 0.90
N PHE A 15 -16.41 -17.07 0.25
CA PHE A 15 -16.38 -16.31 -0.98
C PHE A 15 -15.30 -15.24 -0.86
N ALA A 16 -14.30 -15.29 -1.74
CA ALA A 16 -13.51 -14.12 -2.07
C ALA A 16 -14.49 -13.09 -2.63
N SER A 17 -15.09 -12.30 -1.75
CA SER A 17 -15.71 -11.05 -2.12
C SER A 17 -14.60 -10.25 -2.79
N TYR A 18 -14.81 -9.89 -4.05
CA TYR A 18 -14.24 -8.67 -4.60
C TYR A 18 -14.82 -7.53 -3.76
N GLY A 19 -14.27 -7.38 -2.55
CA GLY A 19 -14.69 -6.40 -1.57
C GLY A 19 -14.30 -5.03 -2.08
N ALA A 20 -15.06 -4.01 -1.70
CA ALA A 20 -14.62 -2.63 -1.83
C ALA A 20 -13.16 -2.53 -1.38
N ALA A 21 -12.33 -1.83 -2.15
CA ALA A 21 -10.92 -1.64 -1.82
C ALA A 21 -10.80 -1.17 -0.37
N ALA A 22 -10.05 -1.91 0.43
CA ALA A 22 -9.96 -1.64 1.86
C ALA A 22 -9.21 -0.32 2.10
N GLY A 23 -9.56 0.39 3.17
CA GLY A 23 -8.65 1.43 3.67
C GLY A 23 -7.32 0.77 4.04
N PHE A 24 -6.21 1.43 3.70
CA PHE A 24 -4.91 0.94 4.11
C PHE A 24 -4.77 1.20 5.63
N ASN A 25 -4.07 0.30 6.32
CA ASN A 25 -3.77 0.48 7.73
C ASN A 25 -2.36 -0.01 7.93
N GLY A 26 -1.43 0.94 7.93
CA GLY A 26 -0.04 0.58 7.82
C GLY A 26 0.91 1.72 8.03
N GLN A 27 2.18 1.41 7.78
CA GLN A 27 3.28 2.33 7.92
C GLN A 27 3.87 2.70 6.58
N LEU A 28 4.27 3.96 6.48
CA LEU A 28 5.10 4.48 5.39
C LEU A 28 6.51 4.68 5.92
N ASP A 29 7.49 4.24 5.13
CA ASP A 29 8.91 4.50 5.35
C ASP A 29 9.57 4.89 4.03
N VAL A 30 10.70 5.58 4.10
CA VAL A 30 11.41 6.13 2.94
C VAL A 30 12.91 5.95 3.14
N SER A 31 13.61 5.45 2.12
CA SER A 31 15.07 5.33 2.18
C SER A 31 15.77 6.69 2.10
N GLU A 32 17.05 6.71 2.47
CA GLU A 32 17.93 7.75 1.97
C GLU A 32 17.98 7.72 0.43
N PRO A 33 18.11 8.88 -0.24
CA PRO A 33 18.32 8.92 -1.69
C PRO A 33 19.61 8.20 -2.07
N PHE A 34 19.59 7.49 -3.19
CA PHE A 34 20.76 6.79 -3.73
C PHE A 34 20.88 6.96 -5.24
N GLU A 35 22.10 6.97 -5.75
CA GLU A 35 22.38 7.08 -7.18
C GLU A 35 22.32 5.71 -7.86
N LEU A 36 21.66 5.65 -9.01
CA LEU A 36 21.68 4.49 -9.90
C LEU A 36 21.91 4.97 -11.35
N GLY A 37 23.17 4.98 -11.77
CA GLY A 37 23.55 5.58 -13.06
C GLY A 37 23.62 7.10 -12.95
N GLU A 38 22.88 7.80 -13.81
CA GLU A 38 22.80 9.27 -13.82
C GLU A 38 21.60 9.81 -13.03
N GLU A 39 20.78 8.92 -12.46
CA GLU A 39 19.54 9.26 -11.77
C GLU A 39 19.66 9.02 -10.26
N VAL A 40 18.98 9.87 -9.48
CA VAL A 40 18.82 9.68 -8.04
C VAL A 40 17.48 9.03 -7.79
N TYR A 41 17.45 8.01 -6.94
CA TYR A 41 16.26 7.28 -6.58
C TYR A 41 16.02 7.37 -5.08
N GLN A 42 14.75 7.31 -4.70
CA GLN A 42 14.34 7.15 -3.31
C GLN A 42 13.29 6.05 -3.22
N ASN A 43 13.56 5.02 -2.42
CA ASN A 43 12.61 3.93 -2.25
C ASN A 43 11.56 4.33 -1.21
N ILE A 44 10.31 3.99 -1.51
CA ILE A 44 9.16 4.12 -0.62
C ILE A 44 8.72 2.73 -0.21
N TYR A 45 8.52 2.52 1.08
CA TYR A 45 8.07 1.25 1.64
C TYR A 45 6.72 1.43 2.32
N LEU A 46 5.82 0.48 2.06
CA LEU A 46 4.52 0.40 2.71
C LEU A 46 4.40 -0.95 3.43
N THR A 47 4.01 -0.91 4.70
CA THR A 47 3.73 -2.12 5.49
C THR A 47 2.29 -2.10 5.96
N ASP A 48 1.46 -3.01 5.44
CA ASP A 48 0.09 -3.20 5.92
C ASP A 48 0.12 -3.97 7.24
N ASN A 49 -0.21 -3.31 8.34
CA ASN A 49 -0.18 -3.88 9.69
C ASN A 49 -1.31 -4.87 9.94
N THR A 50 -2.37 -4.85 9.11
CA THR A 50 -3.51 -5.76 9.23
C THR A 50 -3.19 -7.11 8.61
N THR A 51 -2.58 -7.11 7.42
CA THR A 51 -2.28 -8.33 6.67
C THR A 51 -0.83 -8.81 6.85
N GLY A 52 0.08 -7.91 7.22
CA GLY A 52 1.52 -8.14 7.25
C GLY A 52 2.17 -8.17 5.85
N ALA A 53 1.47 -7.66 4.83
CA ALA A 53 1.99 -7.47 3.49
C ALA A 53 2.94 -6.27 3.45
N THR A 54 3.99 -6.36 2.63
CA THR A 54 4.92 -5.25 2.44
C THR A 54 5.13 -4.97 0.96
N PHE A 55 5.19 -3.69 0.60
CA PHE A 55 5.33 -3.20 -0.76
C PHE A 55 6.45 -2.19 -0.85
N ALA A 56 7.06 -2.08 -2.02
CA ALA A 56 8.00 -1.01 -2.33
C ALA A 56 7.73 -0.42 -3.70
N GLY A 57 7.96 0.89 -3.78
CA GLY A 57 8.03 1.65 -5.03
C GLY A 57 9.27 2.55 -5.01
N ALA A 58 9.55 3.20 -6.13
CA ALA A 58 10.67 4.12 -6.24
C ALA A 58 10.21 5.46 -6.84
N LEU A 59 10.68 6.55 -6.24
CA LEU A 59 10.60 7.90 -6.79
C LEU A 59 11.92 8.25 -7.46
N VAL A 60 11.87 8.62 -8.74
CA VAL A 60 12.99 9.26 -9.43
C VAL A 60 13.07 10.71 -8.93
N ASP A 61 14.28 11.14 -8.58
CA ASP A 61 14.59 12.43 -7.92
C ASP A 61 13.96 12.62 -6.53
N GLY A 62 13.43 11.55 -5.93
CA GLY A 62 12.77 11.59 -4.62
C GLY A 62 11.52 12.49 -4.58
N PHE A 63 11.21 13.05 -3.41
CA PHE A 63 10.15 14.06 -3.28
C PHE A 63 10.62 15.41 -3.85
N ASN A 64 10.60 15.52 -5.17
CA ASN A 64 10.92 16.76 -5.89
C ASN A 64 9.73 17.74 -5.92
N ASN A 65 9.89 18.92 -6.54
CA ASN A 65 8.84 19.94 -6.62
C ASN A 65 7.56 19.47 -7.35
N GLU A 66 7.66 18.48 -8.26
CA GLU A 66 6.50 17.92 -8.95
C GLU A 66 5.70 17.03 -7.99
N CYS A 67 6.39 16.19 -7.20
CA CYS A 67 5.75 15.41 -6.15
C CYS A 67 5.11 16.27 -5.07
N ILE A 68 5.51 17.54 -4.89
CA ILE A 68 4.89 18.46 -3.93
C ILE A 68 3.64 19.15 -4.52
N SER A 69 3.59 19.39 -5.84
CA SER A 69 2.58 20.22 -6.48
C SER A 69 1.46 19.47 -7.21
N THR A 70 1.75 18.30 -7.79
CA THR A 70 0.77 17.48 -8.53
C THR A 70 0.60 16.07 -7.97
N GLY A 71 1.47 15.65 -7.05
CA GLY A 71 1.62 14.25 -6.66
C GLY A 71 2.39 13.46 -7.71
N CYS A 72 3.07 12.41 -7.23
CA CYS A 72 3.85 11.50 -8.04
C CYS A 72 3.22 10.11 -7.98
N SER A 73 2.80 9.61 -9.13
CA SER A 73 2.25 8.26 -9.25
C SER A 73 3.36 7.23 -9.14
N ILE A 74 3.25 6.34 -8.15
CA ILE A 74 4.23 5.29 -7.87
C ILE A 74 3.57 3.94 -8.09
N LEU A 75 4.23 3.09 -8.89
CA LEU A 75 3.92 1.67 -8.93
C LEU A 75 4.58 0.95 -7.75
N PHE A 76 3.75 0.51 -6.80
CA PHE A 76 4.18 -0.35 -5.71
C PHE A 76 4.14 -1.81 -6.15
N ALA A 77 5.23 -2.53 -5.86
CA ALA A 77 5.34 -3.97 -6.02
C ALA A 77 5.45 -4.66 -4.66
N ALA A 78 4.77 -5.79 -4.49
CA ALA A 78 4.82 -6.58 -3.28
C ALA A 78 6.23 -7.18 -3.09
N ILE A 79 6.89 -6.82 -1.99
CA ILE A 79 8.10 -7.51 -1.51
C ILE A 79 7.68 -8.79 -0.79
N LYS A 80 6.61 -8.70 0.00
CA LYS A 80 6.01 -9.82 0.73
C LYS A 80 4.50 -9.79 0.47
N PRO A 81 4.01 -10.50 -0.55
CA PRO A 81 2.60 -10.51 -0.89
C PRO A 81 1.78 -11.29 0.15
N VAL A 82 0.52 -10.91 0.30
CA VAL A 82 -0.50 -11.70 1.01
C VAL A 82 -1.68 -11.89 0.05
N GLY A 83 -2.09 -13.14 -0.18
CA GLY A 83 -3.10 -13.47 -1.18
C GLY A 83 -2.62 -13.19 -2.61
N ASN A 84 -3.40 -12.44 -3.38
CA ASN A 84 -3.14 -12.13 -4.80
C ASN A 84 -2.53 -10.73 -5.03
N SER A 85 -2.19 -9.99 -3.96
CA SER A 85 -1.63 -8.64 -4.07
C SER A 85 -0.26 -8.70 -4.73
N ALA A 86 -0.14 -8.17 -5.95
CA ALA A 86 1.10 -8.18 -6.72
C ALA A 86 1.68 -6.77 -6.89
N THR A 87 0.89 -5.87 -7.47
CA THR A 87 1.26 -4.48 -7.68
C THR A 87 0.03 -3.58 -7.60
N PHE A 88 0.23 -2.30 -7.26
CA PHE A 88 -0.80 -1.27 -7.32
C PHE A 88 -0.18 0.11 -7.55
N LEU A 89 -0.98 1.04 -8.04
CA LEU A 89 -0.60 2.44 -8.16
C LEU A 89 -1.15 3.23 -6.96
N ALA A 90 -0.38 4.23 -6.55
CA ALA A 90 -0.82 5.25 -5.61
C ALA A 90 -0.09 6.56 -5.92
N ASP A 91 -0.76 7.68 -5.70
CA ASP A 91 -0.18 9.01 -5.84
C ASP A 91 0.37 9.47 -4.49
N LEU A 92 1.64 9.89 -4.46
CA LEU A 92 2.30 10.38 -3.27
C LEU A 92 2.71 11.84 -3.40
N TRP A 93 2.52 12.61 -2.33
CA TRP A 93 3.03 13.98 -2.24
C TRP A 93 3.49 14.36 -0.85
N LEU A 94 4.49 15.23 -0.81
CA LEU A 94 4.98 15.83 0.42
C LEU A 94 4.37 17.23 0.56
N SER A 95 3.62 17.49 1.62
CA SER A 95 3.12 18.84 1.92
C SER A 95 4.14 19.68 2.69
N GLU A 96 4.00 21.01 2.67
CA GLU A 96 4.91 22.00 3.27
C GLU A 96 5.23 21.77 4.77
N ASN A 97 4.43 20.97 5.47
CA ASN A 97 4.62 20.60 6.87
C ASN A 97 5.35 19.26 7.09
N THR A 98 6.14 18.79 6.09
CA THR A 98 6.79 17.47 6.13
C THR A 98 5.79 16.32 6.34
N CYS A 99 4.59 16.48 5.80
CA CYS A 99 3.55 15.46 5.84
C CYS A 99 3.56 14.68 4.53
N TYR A 100 3.76 13.38 4.62
CA TYR A 100 3.66 12.45 3.51
C TYR A 100 2.18 12.10 3.33
N ASN A 101 1.66 12.34 2.14
CA ASN A 101 0.32 11.98 1.75
C ASN A 101 0.40 10.89 0.70
N ILE A 102 -0.59 10.01 0.71
CA ILE A 102 -0.76 8.93 -0.25
C ILE A 102 -2.23 8.81 -0.61
N GLU A 103 -2.54 8.68 -1.89
CA GLU A 103 -3.88 8.36 -2.38
C GLU A 103 -3.81 7.06 -3.18
N PHE A 104 -4.60 6.07 -2.75
CA PHE A 104 -4.61 4.75 -3.39
C PHE A 104 -5.65 4.68 -4.51
N ASP A 105 -5.25 4.19 -5.68
CA ASP A 105 -6.07 4.16 -6.91
C ASP A 105 -7.27 3.20 -6.89
N GLY A 106 -7.50 2.48 -5.78
CA GLY A 106 -8.69 1.64 -5.62
C GLY A 106 -8.58 0.21 -6.13
N GLN A 107 -7.42 -0.25 -6.62
CA GLN A 107 -7.27 -1.64 -7.09
C GLN A 107 -7.25 -2.65 -5.92
N TRP A 108 -6.52 -2.34 -4.85
CA TRP A 108 -6.38 -3.19 -3.67
C TRP A 108 -6.69 -2.43 -2.38
N TYR A 109 -6.17 -1.21 -2.32
CA TYR A 109 -6.42 -0.22 -1.29
C TYR A 109 -7.15 0.97 -1.90
N SER A 110 -7.92 1.69 -1.10
CA SER A 110 -8.55 2.95 -1.53
C SER A 110 -8.55 3.98 -0.42
N GLY A 111 -8.68 5.25 -0.83
CA GLY A 111 -8.73 6.38 0.06
C GLY A 111 -7.41 7.14 0.09
N GLN A 112 -7.49 8.31 0.72
CA GLN A 112 -6.35 9.16 0.98
C GLN A 112 -5.92 8.97 2.44
N GLU A 113 -4.62 8.83 2.64
CA GLU A 113 -4.00 8.73 3.96
C GLU A 113 -2.79 9.65 4.05
N TYR A 114 -2.39 9.98 5.27
CA TYR A 114 -1.23 10.81 5.52
C TYR A 114 -0.53 10.46 6.83
N CYS A 115 0.73 10.85 6.92
CA CYS A 115 1.48 10.89 8.16
C CYS A 115 2.38 12.13 8.17
N CYS A 116 2.76 12.59 9.36
CA CYS A 116 3.69 13.71 9.50
C CYS A 116 4.76 13.39 10.54
N GLY A 117 5.96 13.92 10.34
CA GLY A 117 7.06 13.81 11.30
C GLY A 117 8.11 12.77 10.87
N SER A 118 8.71 12.11 11.86
CA SER A 118 9.80 11.15 11.64
C SER A 118 9.29 9.85 11.03
N LEU A 119 10.03 9.34 10.04
CA LEU A 119 9.81 8.03 9.45
C LEU A 119 10.54 6.93 10.25
N PRO A 120 10.04 5.68 10.25
CA PRO A 120 8.75 5.26 9.70
C PRO A 120 7.57 5.87 10.49
N CYS A 121 6.47 6.12 9.81
CA CYS A 121 5.27 6.76 10.38
C CYS A 121 4.02 5.91 10.12
N ASP A 122 3.07 5.93 11.05
CA ASP A 122 1.76 5.32 10.83
C ASP A 122 0.89 6.22 9.95
N LEU A 123 0.37 5.66 8.85
CA LEU A 123 -0.58 6.33 7.99
C LEU A 123 -1.96 6.42 8.67
N LYS A 124 -2.62 7.55 8.46
CA LYS A 124 -3.94 7.87 9.02
C LYS A 124 -4.85 8.38 7.92
N ALA A 125 -6.10 7.93 7.94
CA ALA A 125 -7.18 8.47 7.12
C ALA A 125 -7.67 9.83 7.64
#